data_AF-A0A7D9L234-F1
#
_entry.id   AF-A0A7D9L234-F1
#
_cell.length_a   1.000
_cell.length_b   1.000
_cell.length_c   1.000
_cell.angle_alpha   90.00
_cell.angle_beta   90.00
_cell.angle_gamma   90.00
#
_symmetry.space_group_name_H-M   'P 1'
#
loop_
_entity.id
_entity.type
_entity.pdbx_description
1 polymer ?
#
loop_
_entity_poly.entity_id
_entity_poly.type
_entity_poly.pdbx_seq_one_letter_code
_entity_poly.pdbx_strand_id
1 'polypeptide(L)'
;MTYVFHQDLFHYWDILQKHVPRTSQNSFVKSLEIFSVQKGRMRTINSKTFGSSFREWKFCQFELKKLRQMNWMECPACEQQQHSVHIDGNMKLYRQLQQQP
;
A
#
# COMPACT_ATOMS: atom_id res chain seq x y z
N MET A 1 1.88 15.10 -21.71
CA MET A 1 0.66 14.94 -20.87
C MET A 1 1.10 14.66 -19.45
N THR A 2 0.76 15.54 -18.52
CA THR A 2 1.05 15.36 -17.09
C THR A 2 -0.12 14.64 -16.45
N TYR A 3 0.09 13.44 -15.93
CA TYR A 3 -0.93 12.70 -15.20
C TYR A 3 -0.84 13.07 -13.72
N VAL A 4 -1.97 13.50 -13.13
CA VAL A 4 -2.07 13.78 -11.70
C VAL A 4 -3.02 12.75 -11.09
N PHE A 5 -2.53 12.01 -10.10
CA PHE A 5 -3.33 11.07 -9.32
C PHE A 5 -3.59 11.64 -7.94
N HIS A 6 -4.81 11.43 -7.43
CA HIS A 6 -5.15 11.82 -6.06
C HIS A 6 -4.43 10.92 -5.05
N GLN A 7 -3.92 11.47 -3.95
CA GLN A 7 -3.19 10.67 -2.94
C GLN A 7 -4.06 9.57 -2.31
N ASP A 8 -5.36 9.84 -2.12
CA ASP A 8 -6.30 8.83 -1.59
C ASP A 8 -6.37 7.57 -2.45
N LEU A 9 -6.16 7.70 -3.76
CA LEU A 9 -6.10 6.54 -4.66
C LEU A 9 -4.89 5.65 -4.32
N PHE A 10 -3.76 6.27 -4.00
CA PHE A 10 -2.56 5.54 -3.59
C PHE A 10 -2.68 4.96 -2.19
N HIS A 11 -3.30 5.67 -1.25
CA HIS A 11 -3.62 5.12 0.06
C HIS A 11 -4.52 3.88 -0.05
N TYR A 12 -5.58 3.98 -0.86
CA TYR A 12 -6.48 2.85 -1.09
C TYR A 12 -5.75 1.65 -1.69
N TRP A 13 -4.94 1.87 -2.72
CA TRP A 13 -4.15 0.80 -3.35
C TRP A 13 -3.13 0.18 -2.38
N ASP A 14 -2.43 0.98 -1.58
CA ASP A 14 -1.44 0.47 -0.60
C ASP A 14 -2.07 -0.39 0.49
N ILE A 15 -3.26 -0.02 0.97
CA ILE A 15 -4.04 -0.83 1.91
C ILE A 15 -4.52 -2.11 1.21
N LEU A 16 -5.11 -1.98 0.03
CA LEU A 16 -5.70 -3.12 -0.70
C LEU A 16 -4.66 -4.20 -1.02
N GLN A 17 -3.48 -3.83 -1.52
CA GLN A 17 -2.42 -4.80 -1.84
C GLN A 17 -1.87 -5.52 -0.60
N LYS A 18 -1.92 -4.89 0.57
CA LYS A 18 -1.47 -5.47 1.85
C LYS A 18 -2.46 -6.47 2.42
N HIS A 19 -3.74 -6.17 2.32
CA HIS A 19 -4.83 -7.02 2.83
C HIS A 19 -5.22 -8.13 1.85
N VAL A 20 -5.01 -7.93 0.55
CA VAL A 20 -5.40 -8.89 -0.49
C VAL A 20 -4.15 -9.30 -1.32
N PRO A 21 -3.35 -10.26 -0.83
CA PRO A 21 -2.01 -10.57 -1.37
C PRO A 21 -1.99 -11.18 -2.80
N ARG A 22 -3.15 -11.34 -3.45
CA ARG A 22 -3.26 -11.83 -4.83
C ARG A 22 -3.66 -10.77 -5.84
N THR A 23 -3.99 -9.56 -5.40
CA THR A 23 -4.41 -8.49 -6.31
C THR A 23 -3.20 -7.88 -6.99
N SER A 24 -3.16 -7.93 -8.32
CA SER A 24 -2.13 -7.25 -9.10
C SER A 24 -2.48 -5.79 -9.39
N GLN A 25 -1.47 -4.94 -9.57
CA GLN A 25 -1.66 -3.55 -9.99
C GLN A 25 -2.47 -3.45 -11.28
N ASN A 26 -2.21 -4.34 -12.25
CA ASN A 26 -2.94 -4.35 -13.52
C ASN A 26 -4.43 -4.68 -13.32
N SER A 27 -4.76 -5.64 -12.44
CA SER A 27 -6.14 -5.96 -12.10
C SER A 27 -6.83 -4.77 -11.44
N PHE A 28 -6.15 -4.12 -10.51
CA PHE A 28 -6.67 -2.92 -9.84
C PHE A 28 -6.93 -1.76 -10.82
N VAL A 29 -5.97 -1.43 -11.68
CA VAL A 29 -6.12 -0.38 -12.71
C VAL A 29 -7.27 -0.72 -13.67
N LYS A 30 -7.42 -2.00 -14.06
CA LYS A 30 -8.54 -2.45 -14.90
C LYS A 30 -9.89 -2.28 -14.21
N SER A 31 -9.99 -2.53 -12.91
CA SER A 31 -11.21 -2.27 -12.14
C SER A 31 -11.56 -0.78 -12.10
N LEU A 32 -10.57 0.11 -12.00
CA LEU A 32 -10.79 1.55 -12.09
C LEU A 32 -11.28 1.97 -13.48
N GLU A 33 -10.76 1.35 -14.53
CA GLU A 33 -11.23 1.59 -15.91
C GLU A 33 -12.69 1.17 -16.08
N ILE A 34 -13.07 -0.03 -15.63
CA ILE A 34 -14.46 -0.51 -15.64
C ILE A 34 -15.37 0.46 -14.86
N PHE A 35 -14.96 0.87 -13.66
CA PHE A 35 -15.71 1.82 -12.84
C PHE A 35 -15.84 3.20 -13.52
N SER A 36 -14.81 3.64 -14.24
CA SER A 36 -14.83 4.88 -15.02
C SER A 36 -15.88 4.83 -16.12
N VAL A 37 -15.89 3.74 -16.90
CA VAL A 37 -16.86 3.48 -17.98
C VAL A 37 -18.29 3.42 -17.44
N GLN A 38 -18.51 2.72 -16.32
CA GLN A 38 -19.83 2.66 -15.66
C GLN A 38 -20.35 4.04 -15.22
N LYS A 39 -19.46 5.00 -14.97
CA LYS A 39 -19.78 6.40 -14.64
C LYS A 39 -19.85 7.30 -15.88
N GLY A 40 -19.85 6.74 -17.09
CA GLY A 40 -19.91 7.48 -18.35
C GLY A 40 -18.63 8.26 -18.69
N ARG A 41 -17.49 7.94 -18.07
CA ARG A 41 -16.21 8.61 -18.30
C ARG A 41 -15.34 7.82 -19.27
N MET A 42 -14.65 8.52 -20.16
CA MET A 42 -13.69 7.94 -21.12
C MET A 42 -12.27 8.39 -20.79
N ARG A 43 -11.60 7.68 -19.87
CA ARG A 43 -10.15 7.78 -19.68
C ARG A 43 -9.58 6.45 -19.21
N THR A 44 -8.74 5.85 -20.04
CA THR A 44 -7.90 4.70 -19.69
C THR A 44 -6.73 5.20 -18.84
N ILE A 45 -6.60 4.66 -17.62
CA ILE A 45 -5.43 4.91 -16.77
C ILE A 45 -4.26 4.12 -17.35
N ASN A 46 -3.16 4.80 -17.70
CA ASN A 46 -1.95 4.12 -18.13
C ASN A 46 -1.32 3.38 -16.93
N SER A 47 -1.29 2.04 -16.99
CA SER A 47 -0.74 1.22 -15.90
C SER A 47 0.74 1.51 -15.60
N LYS A 48 1.56 1.83 -16.63
CA LYS A 48 2.97 2.19 -16.42
C LYS A 48 3.09 3.49 -15.64
N THR A 49 2.33 4.51 -16.03
CA THR A 49 2.32 5.81 -15.34
C THR A 49 1.79 5.68 -13.92
N PHE A 50 0.72 4.90 -13.71
CA PHE A 50 0.22 4.62 -12.36
C PHE A 50 1.30 3.95 -11.50
N GLY A 51 1.98 2.94 -12.03
CA GLY A 51 3.03 2.21 -11.31
C GLY A 51 4.28 3.04 -11.03
N SER A 52 4.69 3.97 -11.90
CA SER A 52 5.79 4.90 -11.60
C SER A 52 5.38 5.88 -10.49
N SER A 53 4.23 6.56 -10.65
CA SER A 53 3.75 7.52 -9.66
C SER A 53 3.47 6.89 -8.30
N PHE A 54 2.97 5.66 -8.26
CA PHE A 54 2.75 4.94 -7.00
C PHE A 54 4.08 4.60 -6.30
N ARG A 55 5.12 4.22 -7.04
CA ARG A 55 6.45 3.94 -6.46
C ARG A 55 7.10 5.20 -5.90
N GLU A 56 7.02 6.32 -6.63
CA GLU A 56 7.49 7.62 -6.15
C GLU A 56 6.73 8.04 -4.89
N TRP A 57 5.40 7.93 -4.88
CA TRP A 57 4.60 8.21 -3.70
C TRP A 57 4.98 7.31 -2.51
N LYS A 58 5.17 5.99 -2.72
CA LYS A 58 5.65 5.05 -1.69
C LYS A 58 6.99 5.47 -1.10
N PHE A 59 7.92 5.93 -1.94
CA PHE A 59 9.21 6.43 -1.50
C PHE A 59 9.05 7.71 -0.65
N CYS A 60 8.25 8.67 -1.10
CA CYS A 60 7.95 9.88 -0.31
C CYS A 60 7.31 9.52 1.05
N GLN A 61 6.38 8.57 1.08
CA GLN A 61 5.78 8.11 2.33
C GLN A 61 6.81 7.47 3.26
N PHE A 62 7.77 6.71 2.73
CA PHE A 62 8.86 6.13 3.49
C PHE A 62 9.79 7.21 4.09
N GLU A 63 10.18 8.21 3.31
CA GLU A 63 11.01 9.32 3.81
C GLU A 63 10.28 10.16 4.87
N LEU A 64 9.00 10.48 4.67
CA LEU A 64 8.18 11.17 5.67
C LEU A 64 8.10 10.40 6.99
N LYS A 65 7.95 9.08 6.88
CA LYS A 65 7.93 8.14 8.00
C LYS A 65 9.25 8.13 8.78
N LYS A 66 10.37 8.14 8.06
CA LYS A 66 11.71 8.25 8.65
C LYS A 66 11.92 9.59 9.35
N LEU A 67 11.49 10.70 8.74
CA LEU A 67 11.55 12.03 9.36
C LEU A 67 10.72 12.14 10.64
N ARG A 68 9.61 11.39 10.72
CA ARG A 68 8.76 11.27 11.92
C ARG A 68 9.34 10.34 13.00
N GLN A 69 10.55 9.81 12.80
CA GLN A 69 11.22 8.90 13.74
C GLN A 69 10.38 7.67 14.09
N MET A 70 9.52 7.21 13.17
CA MET A 70 8.69 6.05 13.42
C MET A 70 9.54 4.77 13.35
N ASN A 71 9.54 4.00 14.43
CA ASN A 71 10.24 2.73 14.51
C ASN A 71 9.40 1.62 13.86
N TRP A 72 9.89 1.04 12.76
CA TRP A 72 9.21 -0.07 12.05
C TRP A 72 9.52 -1.44 12.61
N MET A 73 10.38 -1.49 13.62
CA MET A 73 10.73 -2.70 14.35
C MET A 73 9.91 -2.87 15.62
N GLU A 74 9.06 -1.90 15.96
CA GLU A 74 8.31 -1.89 17.21
C GLU A 74 6.84 -1.58 16.92
N CYS A 75 5.97 -2.48 17.36
CA CYS A 75 4.53 -2.28 17.41
C CYS A 75 4.17 -1.64 18.75
N PRO A 76 3.67 -0.38 18.79
CA PRO A 76 3.30 0.25 20.07
C PRO A 76 2.21 -0.53 20.83
N ALA A 77 1.36 -1.26 20.10
CA ALA A 77 0.30 -2.08 20.68
C ALA A 77 0.77 -3.47 21.14
N CYS A 78 2.00 -3.88 20.82
CA CYS A 78 2.49 -5.23 21.10
C CYS A 78 3.97 -5.30 21.52
N GLU A 79 4.60 -4.16 21.80
CA GLU A 79 6.00 -4.01 22.21
C GLU A 79 6.43 -5.02 23.28
N GLN A 80 5.57 -5.25 24.29
CA GLN A 80 5.86 -6.17 25.41
C GLN A 80 5.78 -7.67 25.04
N GLN A 81 5.11 -8.04 23.95
CA GLN A 81 4.89 -9.44 23.53
C GLN A 81 5.22 -9.67 22.05
N GLN A 82 6.07 -8.83 21.46
CA GLN A 82 6.43 -8.92 20.06
C GLN A 82 7.43 -10.06 19.84
N HIS A 83 6.96 -11.18 19.28
CA HIS A 83 7.81 -12.37 19.10
C HIS A 83 8.75 -12.26 17.89
N SER A 84 8.31 -11.63 16.78
CA SER A 84 9.15 -11.46 15.60
C SER A 84 8.71 -10.29 14.73
N VAL A 85 9.69 -9.70 14.04
CA VAL A 85 9.50 -8.65 13.04
C VAL A 85 10.01 -9.19 11.72
N HIS A 86 9.17 -9.17 10.68
CA HIS A 86 9.61 -9.53 9.35
C HIS A 86 9.85 -8.25 8.53
N ILE A 87 11.10 -8.01 8.15
CA ILE A 87 11.47 -6.88 7.29
C ILE A 87 11.37 -7.34 5.83
N ASP A 88 10.15 -7.52 5.32
CA ASP A 88 9.92 -7.50 3.88
C ASP A 88 9.59 -6.07 3.43
N GLY A 89 9.61 -5.79 2.12
CA GLY A 89 9.17 -4.49 1.57
C GLY A 89 7.70 -4.13 1.86
N ASN A 90 6.98 -5.02 2.55
CA ASN A 90 5.61 -4.88 3.00
C ASN A 90 5.50 -4.43 4.47
N MET A 91 6.60 -4.52 5.23
CA MET A 91 6.72 -4.09 6.64
C MET A 91 5.61 -4.67 7.53
N LYS A 92 5.31 -5.96 7.36
CA LYS A 92 4.26 -6.64 8.15
C LYS A 92 4.81 -7.09 9.51
N LEU A 93 4.16 -6.62 10.58
CA LEU A 93 4.36 -7.12 11.94
C LEU A 93 3.38 -8.26 12.19
N TYR A 94 3.89 -9.44 12.55
CA TYR A 94 3.06 -10.60 12.85
C TYR A 94 2.90 -10.75 14.36
N ARG A 95 1.65 -10.84 14.83
CA ARG A 95 1.34 -11.26 16.19
C ARG A 95 1.12 -12.76 16.19
N GLN A 96 2.01 -13.53 16.80
CA GLN A 96 1.71 -14.92 17.12
C GLN A 96 0.87 -14.95 18.39
N LEU A 97 -0.31 -15.59 18.33
CA LEU A 97 -1.05 -15.94 19.53
C LEU A 97 -0.18 -16.96 20.29
N GLN A 98 0.21 -16.64 21.52
CA GLN A 98 0.88 -17.61 22.38
C GLN A 98 -0.03 -18.84 22.50
N GLN A 99 0.42 -19.99 22.01
CA GLN A 99 -0.17 -21.26 22.38
C GLN A 99 0.16 -21.44 23.87
N GLN A 100 -0.87 -21.42 24.72
CA GLN A 100 -0.71 -21.77 26.13
C GLN A 100 -0.21 -23.23 26.23
N PRO A 101 0.64 -23.56 27.21
CA PRO A 101 1.20 -24.90 27.38
C PRO A 101 0.15 -25.97 27.65
#